data_AF-A0A946QJ04-F1
#
_entry.id   AF-A0A946QJ04-F1
#
_cell.length_a   1.000
_cell.length_b   1.000
_cell.length_c   1.000
_cell.angle_alpha   90.00
_cell.angle_beta   90.00
_cell.angle_gamma   90.00
#
_symmetry.space_group_name_H-M   'P 1'
#
loop_
_entity.id
_entity.type
_entity.pdbx_description
1 polymer ?
#
loop_
_entity_poly.entity_id
_entity_poly.type
_entity_poly.pdbx_seq_one_letter_code
_entity_poly.pdbx_strand_id
1 'polypeptide(L)'
;MRKRPTTIAGHTSLRLIVLIAELRADQAESQSRTKAEVECLMTHRLMILLIALMPLEAMADDSAILDKDFALMMTWLPGIYDNQEQVYFEDEQDVADTLRHERVHTVLKPVKLPRFGDHVFYLQQYVNDDPAQLSRARLYVLNPDYERNVVAMQIYNFDVPELLADVHLDPTQLAQLTTDQVHTMLGCEVLWRRTANQFLGQTQRQACTKMSTESAEHTSINHYFLLTEDALWISDLAHKETDKPLAGQADRVPFKHRKARQFECWMTATQRDGDSTFRRGLTVHDQGGMIWLKTEEDAPQQVGIKLRNVRWPYGRNRPSLVLYAHKPGQDKAVSYAWADPSAQRIGINLRWMQASCTLTPHSVGPTQ
;
A
#
# COMPACT_ATOMS: atom_id res chain seq x y z
N MET A 1 17.31 -31.31 -25.67
CA MET A 1 17.48 -31.24 -27.14
C MET A 1 17.75 -29.79 -27.53
N ARG A 2 18.97 -29.48 -28.01
CA ARG A 2 19.37 -28.14 -28.47
C ARG A 2 19.02 -27.98 -29.96
N LYS A 3 18.39 -26.88 -30.36
CA LYS A 3 18.33 -26.43 -31.76
C LYS A 3 19.02 -25.07 -31.88
N ARG A 4 20.03 -25.01 -32.76
CA ARG A 4 20.76 -23.80 -33.19
C ARG A 4 19.90 -22.99 -34.18
N PRO A 5 20.12 -21.68 -34.31
CA PRO A 5 19.48 -20.84 -35.32
C PRO A 5 20.26 -20.82 -36.63
N THR A 6 19.52 -20.68 -37.73
CA THR A 6 20.01 -20.60 -39.11
C THR A 6 20.39 -19.16 -39.46
N THR A 7 21.57 -19.02 -40.05
CA THR A 7 22.19 -17.79 -40.58
C THR A 7 21.61 -17.44 -41.95
N ILE A 8 21.33 -16.16 -42.22
CA ILE A 8 21.25 -15.62 -43.57
C ILE A 8 22.17 -14.38 -43.63
N ALA A 9 23.14 -14.44 -44.54
CA ALA A 9 24.06 -13.38 -44.88
C ALA A 9 23.56 -12.61 -46.12
N GLY A 10 23.82 -11.30 -46.14
CA GLY A 10 23.68 -10.45 -47.32
C GLY A 10 24.63 -9.26 -47.20
N HIS A 11 25.72 -9.28 -47.97
CA HIS A 11 26.56 -8.13 -48.32
C HIS A 11 25.73 -7.13 -49.16
N THR A 12 25.97 -5.81 -49.26
CA THR A 12 27.20 -5.16 -49.78
C THR A 12 27.11 -3.61 -49.68
N SER A 13 28.23 -2.98 -49.28
CA SER A 13 28.85 -1.68 -49.65
C SER A 13 28.18 -0.29 -49.65
N LEU A 14 28.85 0.59 -48.88
CA LEU A 14 29.39 1.94 -49.17
C LEU A 14 28.56 2.96 -49.98
N ARG A 15 28.39 4.16 -49.39
CA ARG A 15 29.02 5.40 -49.91
C ARG A 15 29.08 6.52 -48.86
N LEU A 16 30.28 7.10 -48.79
CA LEU A 16 30.73 8.26 -48.03
C LEU A 16 30.35 9.53 -48.80
N ILE A 17 29.77 10.55 -48.15
CA ILE A 17 29.77 11.93 -48.67
C ILE A 17 30.08 12.89 -47.52
N VAL A 18 31.28 13.47 -47.61
CA VAL A 18 31.75 14.69 -46.93
C VAL A 18 31.68 15.80 -47.96
N LEU A 19 31.18 16.99 -47.60
CA LEU A 19 31.54 18.22 -48.30
C LEU A 19 31.64 19.39 -47.30
N ILE A 20 32.71 20.15 -47.46
CA ILE A 20 33.22 21.30 -46.68
C ILE A 20 33.02 22.58 -47.52
N ALA A 21 33.04 23.74 -46.84
CA ALA A 21 33.31 25.11 -47.34
C ALA A 21 32.19 25.78 -48.19
N GLU A 22 31.90 27.09 -48.14
CA GLU A 22 32.65 28.33 -47.87
C GLU A 22 31.61 29.45 -47.59
N LEU A 23 31.73 30.30 -46.56
CA LEU A 23 32.34 31.65 -46.54
C LEU A 23 32.02 32.56 -47.76
N ARG A 24 31.25 33.64 -47.53
CA ARG A 24 31.48 34.97 -48.12
C ARG A 24 30.82 36.06 -47.28
N ALA A 25 31.68 36.90 -46.69
CA ALA A 25 31.36 38.25 -46.29
C ALA A 25 31.60 39.17 -47.50
N ASP A 26 30.80 40.21 -47.66
CA ASP A 26 31.21 41.39 -48.44
C ASP A 26 30.63 42.67 -47.83
N GLN A 27 31.50 43.67 -47.80
CA GLN A 27 31.33 45.01 -47.25
C GLN A 27 30.60 45.93 -48.25
N ALA A 28 29.97 47.01 -47.76
CA ALA A 28 30.30 48.40 -48.15
C ALA A 28 29.30 49.45 -47.59
N GLU A 29 29.85 50.34 -46.76
CA GLU A 29 29.64 51.81 -46.66
C GLU A 29 28.42 52.49 -47.33
N SER A 30 27.74 53.36 -46.55
CA SER A 30 27.69 54.81 -46.86
C SER A 30 27.00 55.62 -45.74
N GLN A 31 27.59 56.77 -45.45
CA GLN A 31 27.25 57.77 -44.44
C GLN A 31 25.95 58.55 -44.74
N SER A 32 25.26 59.00 -43.68
CA SER A 32 24.64 60.35 -43.64
C SER A 32 24.20 60.70 -42.21
N ARG A 33 24.85 61.72 -41.64
CA ARG A 33 24.41 62.48 -40.46
C ARG A 33 23.32 63.47 -40.91
N THR A 34 22.23 63.61 -40.14
CA THR A 34 21.83 64.90 -39.51
C THR A 34 20.58 64.79 -38.63
N LYS A 35 20.70 65.37 -37.42
CA LYS A 35 19.71 66.13 -36.63
C LYS A 35 18.40 65.45 -36.18
N ALA A 36 18.26 65.22 -34.88
CA ALA A 36 17.60 66.17 -33.97
C ALA A 36 17.58 65.61 -32.53
N GLU A 37 18.19 66.34 -31.60
CA GLU A 37 17.93 66.24 -30.17
C GLU A 37 16.51 66.71 -29.85
N VAL A 38 15.90 66.17 -28.79
CA VAL A 38 15.30 66.88 -27.65
C VAL A 38 14.35 65.93 -26.89
N GLU A 39 14.57 65.85 -25.57
CA GLU A 39 13.65 65.34 -24.52
C GLU A 39 13.45 63.82 -24.36
N CYS A 40 14.33 63.20 -23.56
CA CYS A 40 13.95 62.05 -22.73
C CYS A 40 14.63 62.15 -21.37
N LEU A 41 14.08 63.01 -20.50
CA LEU A 41 14.51 63.07 -19.11
C LEU A 41 13.30 63.42 -18.25
N MET A 42 12.40 62.45 -17.99
CA MET A 42 11.41 62.45 -16.89
C MET A 42 10.52 61.18 -16.92
N THR A 43 11.10 59.99 -16.86
CA THR A 43 10.32 58.73 -16.66
C THR A 43 11.14 57.69 -15.90
N HIS A 44 11.62 58.02 -14.70
CA HIS A 44 12.34 57.08 -13.81
C HIS A 44 11.81 57.06 -12.37
N ARG A 45 10.57 57.50 -12.13
CA ARG A 45 9.98 57.49 -10.77
C ARG A 45 8.63 56.79 -10.63
N LEU A 46 8.16 56.07 -11.65
CA LEU A 46 6.87 55.38 -11.59
C LEU A 46 6.95 53.94 -12.14
N MET A 47 7.92 53.16 -11.68
CA MET A 47 8.01 51.75 -12.07
C MET A 47 8.63 50.88 -10.95
N ILE A 48 8.21 51.09 -9.70
CA ILE A 48 8.58 50.21 -8.56
C ILE A 48 7.34 49.89 -7.69
N LEU A 49 6.12 49.85 -8.25
CA LEU A 49 4.93 49.55 -7.44
C LEU A 49 3.93 48.58 -8.09
N LEU A 50 4.41 47.61 -8.89
CA LEU A 50 3.53 46.63 -9.56
C LEU A 50 4.09 45.20 -9.66
N ILE A 51 5.04 44.83 -8.79
CA ILE A 51 5.55 43.43 -8.70
C ILE A 51 5.07 42.72 -7.42
N ALA A 52 4.32 43.39 -6.53
CA ALA A 52 3.90 42.81 -5.25
C ALA A 52 2.58 42.02 -5.28
N LEU A 53 1.92 41.85 -6.44
CA LEU A 53 0.61 41.17 -6.51
C LEU A 53 0.62 39.74 -7.11
N MET A 54 1.79 39.18 -7.45
CA MET A 54 1.90 37.81 -7.99
C MET A 54 2.62 36.80 -7.07
N PRO A 55 2.17 36.60 -5.81
CA PRO A 55 2.39 35.29 -5.17
C PRO A 55 1.12 34.61 -4.61
N LEU A 56 -0.07 35.21 -4.73
CA LEU A 56 -1.26 34.65 -4.08
C LEU A 56 -1.93 33.51 -4.86
N GLU A 57 -1.84 33.53 -6.20
CA GLU A 57 -2.52 32.52 -7.04
C GLU A 57 -1.83 31.14 -7.00
N ALA A 58 -0.50 31.10 -6.93
CA ALA A 58 0.26 29.83 -6.90
C ALA A 58 0.05 29.06 -5.58
N MET A 59 -0.04 29.74 -4.43
CA MET A 59 -0.29 29.08 -3.14
C MET A 59 -1.73 28.55 -3.03
N ALA A 60 -2.69 29.18 -3.71
CA ALA A 60 -4.07 28.71 -3.76
C ALA A 60 -4.21 27.43 -4.60
N ASP A 61 -3.45 27.31 -5.69
CA ASP A 61 -3.47 26.12 -6.56
C ASP A 61 -2.82 24.90 -5.87
N ASP A 62 -1.68 25.09 -5.20
CA ASP A 62 -0.99 24.02 -4.46
C ASP A 62 -1.86 23.45 -3.31
N SER A 63 -2.56 24.34 -2.58
CA SER A 63 -3.49 23.91 -1.52
C SER A 63 -4.66 23.10 -2.08
N ALA A 64 -5.22 23.53 -3.23
CA ALA A 64 -6.30 22.80 -3.89
C ALA A 64 -5.88 21.44 -4.47
N ILE A 65 -4.61 21.28 -4.84
CA ILE A 65 -4.04 19.98 -5.23
C ILE A 65 -3.92 19.08 -4.01
N LEU A 66 -3.38 19.59 -2.90
CA LEU A 66 -3.25 18.84 -1.65
C LEU A 66 -4.60 18.34 -1.14
N ASP A 67 -5.66 19.15 -1.22
CA ASP A 67 -7.02 18.76 -0.82
C ASP A 67 -7.53 17.56 -1.63
N LYS A 68 -7.32 17.56 -2.95
CA LYS A 68 -7.71 16.45 -3.84
C LYS A 68 -6.92 15.18 -3.54
N ASP A 69 -5.62 15.34 -3.34
CA ASP A 69 -4.72 14.24 -3.01
C ASP A 69 -5.06 13.65 -1.64
N PHE A 70 -5.38 14.49 -0.65
CA PHE A 70 -5.84 14.06 0.67
C PHE A 70 -7.17 13.30 0.57
N ALA A 71 -8.17 13.82 -0.16
CA ALA A 71 -9.44 13.13 -0.36
C ALA A 71 -9.27 11.76 -1.05
N LEU A 72 -8.38 11.66 -2.05
CA LEU A 72 -8.05 10.41 -2.71
C LEU A 72 -7.37 9.43 -1.73
N MET A 73 -6.41 9.90 -0.93
CA MET A 73 -5.77 9.10 0.10
C MET A 73 -6.78 8.56 1.13
N MET A 74 -7.73 9.38 1.58
CA MET A 74 -8.79 8.94 2.51
C MET A 74 -9.72 7.87 1.89
N THR A 75 -9.81 7.83 0.56
CA THR A 75 -10.54 6.77 -0.17
C THR A 75 -9.70 5.48 -0.26
N TRP A 76 -8.40 5.60 -0.50
CA TRP A 76 -7.50 4.45 -0.70
C TRP A 76 -7.02 3.81 0.59
N LEU A 77 -6.82 4.58 1.65
CA LEU A 77 -6.16 4.13 2.87
C LEU A 77 -6.97 3.10 3.68
N PRO A 78 -8.25 3.31 4.03
CA PRO A 78 -9.00 2.34 4.83
C PRO A 78 -9.26 1.04 4.07
N GLY A 79 -9.21 -0.08 4.79
CA GLY A 79 -9.43 -1.41 4.24
C GLY A 79 -8.82 -2.53 5.08
N ILE A 80 -8.96 -3.74 4.57
CA ILE A 80 -8.29 -4.93 5.06
C ILE A 80 -7.17 -5.25 4.08
N TYR A 81 -6.00 -5.62 4.60
CA TYR A 81 -4.82 -5.92 3.81
C TYR A 81 -4.12 -7.16 4.32
N ASP A 82 -3.46 -7.90 3.44
CA ASP A 82 -2.72 -9.11 3.81
C ASP A 82 -1.52 -9.29 2.86
N ASN A 83 -0.39 -9.77 3.38
CA ASN A 83 0.80 -10.07 2.58
C ASN A 83 0.91 -11.56 2.19
N GLN A 84 -0.20 -12.32 2.22
CA GLN A 84 -0.25 -13.74 1.85
C GLN A 84 0.48 -14.07 0.55
N GLU A 85 0.31 -13.25 -0.50
CA GLU A 85 0.96 -13.51 -1.79
C GLU A 85 2.48 -13.34 -1.68
N GLN A 86 2.97 -12.37 -0.90
CA GLN A 86 4.40 -12.22 -0.62
C GLN A 86 4.95 -13.48 0.03
N VAL A 87 4.36 -13.91 1.14
CA VAL A 87 4.81 -15.10 1.88
C VAL A 87 4.74 -16.37 1.02
N TYR A 88 3.68 -16.51 0.23
CA TYR A 88 3.52 -17.66 -0.67
C TYR A 88 4.62 -17.72 -1.75
N PHE A 89 4.93 -16.58 -2.38
CA PHE A 89 5.92 -16.55 -3.46
C PHE A 89 7.36 -16.51 -2.96
N GLU A 90 7.63 -16.09 -1.73
CA GLU A 90 8.98 -16.14 -1.16
C GLU A 90 9.51 -17.58 -1.07
N ASP A 91 8.63 -18.56 -0.87
CA ASP A 91 8.99 -19.97 -0.97
C ASP A 91 9.35 -20.37 -2.40
N GLU A 92 8.53 -20.01 -3.40
CA GLU A 92 8.79 -20.29 -4.82
C GLU A 92 10.03 -19.55 -5.37
N GLN A 93 10.44 -18.45 -4.73
CA GLN A 93 11.59 -17.63 -5.10
C GLN A 93 12.88 -18.01 -4.36
N ASP A 94 12.87 -19.11 -3.59
CA ASP A 94 14.01 -19.58 -2.80
C ASP A 94 14.58 -18.50 -1.84
N VAL A 95 13.71 -17.64 -1.29
CA VAL A 95 14.12 -16.70 -0.25
C VAL A 95 14.53 -17.49 0.99
N ALA A 96 15.71 -17.19 1.54
CA ALA A 96 16.22 -17.89 2.71
C ALA A 96 15.26 -17.73 3.90
N ASP A 97 15.04 -18.79 4.69
CA ASP A 97 14.08 -18.80 5.80
C ASP A 97 14.28 -17.64 6.79
N THR A 98 15.52 -17.24 7.03
CA THR A 98 15.86 -16.10 7.91
C THR A 98 15.47 -14.73 7.37
N LEU A 99 15.08 -14.66 6.09
CA LEU A 99 14.68 -13.45 5.36
C LEU A 99 13.21 -13.49 4.95
N ARG A 100 12.50 -14.61 5.16
CA ARG A 100 11.09 -14.74 4.81
C ARG A 100 10.24 -13.90 5.75
N HIS A 101 9.22 -13.27 5.19
CA HIS A 101 8.26 -12.51 5.97
C HIS A 101 7.28 -13.46 6.66
N GLU A 102 6.89 -13.11 7.87
CA GLU A 102 5.68 -13.67 8.47
C GLU A 102 4.45 -13.17 7.70
N ARG A 103 3.36 -13.96 7.71
CA ARG A 103 2.09 -13.50 7.17
C ARG A 103 1.45 -12.53 8.18
N VAL A 104 1.22 -11.30 7.75
CA VAL A 104 0.64 -10.22 8.54
C VAL A 104 -0.67 -9.78 7.90
N HIS A 105 -1.75 -9.97 8.65
CA HIS A 105 -3.04 -9.38 8.35
C HIS A 105 -3.13 -7.98 8.95
N THR A 106 -3.67 -7.01 8.22
CA THR A 106 -3.77 -5.61 8.63
C THR A 106 -5.17 -5.09 8.40
N VAL A 107 -5.81 -4.61 9.46
CA VAL A 107 -7.08 -3.89 9.41
C VAL A 107 -6.79 -2.43 9.65
N LEU A 108 -7.25 -1.56 8.74
CA LEU A 108 -7.20 -0.12 8.91
C LEU A 108 -8.60 0.46 8.76
N LYS A 109 -9.22 0.82 9.89
CA LYS A 109 -10.62 1.24 9.95
C LYS A 109 -10.74 2.70 10.37
N PRO A 110 -11.54 3.53 9.69
CA PRO A 110 -11.83 4.88 10.15
C PRO A 110 -12.66 4.82 11.44
N VAL A 111 -12.32 5.65 12.41
CA VAL A 111 -12.96 5.71 13.73
C VAL A 111 -13.26 7.15 14.10
N LYS A 112 -14.42 7.41 14.72
CA LYS A 112 -14.81 8.77 15.13
C LYS A 112 -14.24 9.08 16.49
N LEU A 113 -13.10 9.76 16.53
CA LEU A 113 -12.45 10.20 17.77
C LEU A 113 -12.08 11.69 17.69
N PRO A 114 -13.06 12.61 17.81
CA PRO A 114 -12.86 14.05 17.58
C PRO A 114 -11.77 14.70 18.45
N ARG A 115 -11.45 14.09 19.61
CA ARG A 115 -10.37 14.54 20.50
C ARG A 115 -8.97 14.41 19.87
N PHE A 116 -8.80 13.53 18.89
CA PHE A 116 -7.53 13.32 18.18
C PHE A 116 -7.51 14.00 16.81
N GLY A 117 -8.67 14.16 16.17
CA GLY A 117 -8.82 14.83 14.88
C GLY A 117 -10.03 14.32 14.10
N ASP A 118 -10.21 14.85 12.89
CA ASP A 118 -11.34 14.49 12.02
C ASP A 118 -11.10 13.18 11.24
N HIS A 119 -9.84 12.88 10.93
CA HIS A 119 -9.45 11.71 10.14
C HIS A 119 -8.57 10.78 10.98
N VAL A 120 -9.23 9.94 11.77
CA VAL A 120 -8.58 8.98 12.66
C VAL A 120 -8.83 7.57 12.17
N PHE A 121 -7.77 6.78 12.10
CA PHE A 121 -7.79 5.39 11.69
C PHE A 121 -7.23 4.52 12.81
N TYR A 122 -7.97 3.49 13.17
CA TYR A 122 -7.46 2.42 14.02
C TYR A 122 -6.79 1.36 13.14
N LEU A 123 -5.52 1.07 13.42
CA LEU A 123 -4.74 0.00 12.82
C LEU A 123 -4.69 -1.18 13.80
N GLN A 124 -4.98 -2.37 13.28
CA GLN A 124 -4.74 -3.65 13.95
C GLN A 124 -3.97 -4.56 13.00
N GLN A 125 -2.90 -5.18 13.50
CA GLN A 125 -2.16 -6.21 12.78
C GLN A 125 -2.04 -7.45 13.66
N TYR A 126 -2.25 -8.60 13.03
CA TYR A 126 -2.04 -9.91 13.64
C TYR A 126 -1.34 -10.82 12.63
N VAL A 127 -0.66 -11.84 13.16
CA VAL A 127 0.18 -12.73 12.36
C VAL A 127 -0.49 -14.07 12.13
N ASN A 128 -0.05 -14.78 11.09
CA ASN A 128 -0.46 -16.15 10.77
C ASN A 128 -1.97 -16.35 10.55
N ASP A 129 -2.70 -15.28 10.19
CA ASP A 129 -4.16 -15.29 10.04
C ASP A 129 -4.91 -15.65 11.34
N ASP A 130 -4.27 -15.43 12.49
CA ASP A 130 -4.82 -15.71 13.81
C ASP A 130 -5.03 -14.39 14.59
N PRO A 131 -6.28 -13.90 14.72
CA PRO A 131 -6.59 -12.68 15.47
C PRO A 131 -6.13 -12.70 16.93
N ALA A 132 -5.92 -13.88 17.53
CA ALA A 132 -5.38 -13.99 18.88
C ALA A 132 -3.88 -13.64 18.95
N GLN A 133 -3.16 -13.67 17.83
CA GLN A 133 -1.76 -13.30 17.72
C GLN A 133 -1.61 -11.84 17.28
N LEU A 134 -2.17 -10.92 18.08
CA LEU A 134 -2.05 -9.47 17.86
C LEU A 134 -0.57 -9.05 17.93
N SER A 135 -0.06 -8.49 16.83
CA SER A 135 1.32 -8.01 16.74
C SER A 135 1.44 -6.49 16.87
N ARG A 136 0.40 -5.74 16.46
CA ARG A 136 0.42 -4.27 16.53
C ARG A 136 -0.99 -3.69 16.58
N ALA A 137 -1.19 -2.68 17.44
CA ALA A 137 -2.34 -1.78 17.40
C ALA A 137 -1.87 -0.31 17.47
N ARG A 138 -2.45 0.59 16.66
CA ARG A 138 -2.12 2.02 16.62
C ARG A 138 -3.32 2.89 16.26
N LEU A 139 -3.26 4.19 16.57
CA LEU A 139 -4.07 5.20 15.88
C LEU A 139 -3.21 5.98 14.90
N TYR A 140 -3.71 6.16 13.68
CA TYR A 140 -3.17 7.10 12.70
C TYR A 140 -4.11 8.28 12.58
N VAL A 141 -3.57 9.48 12.78
CA VAL A 141 -4.30 10.74 12.59
C VAL A 141 -3.68 11.45 11.39
N LEU A 142 -4.47 11.69 10.35
CA LEU A 142 -3.99 12.28 9.10
C LEU A 142 -4.62 13.65 8.88
N ASN A 143 -3.80 14.65 8.55
CA ASN A 143 -4.27 15.99 8.20
C ASN A 143 -3.45 16.57 7.04
N PRO A 144 -4.04 17.40 6.17
CA PRO A 144 -3.28 18.25 5.28
C PRO A 144 -2.36 19.18 6.08
N ASP A 145 -1.10 19.26 5.67
CA ASP A 145 -0.13 20.24 6.14
C ASP A 145 0.20 21.17 4.97
N TYR A 146 -0.47 22.33 4.97
CA TYR A 146 -0.36 23.33 3.90
C TYR A 146 0.98 24.06 3.91
N GLU A 147 1.66 24.15 5.06
CA GLU A 147 2.98 24.80 5.14
C GLU A 147 4.06 23.95 4.45
N ARG A 148 4.01 22.63 4.66
CA ARG A 148 4.96 21.67 4.06
C ARG A 148 4.48 21.08 2.74
N ASN A 149 3.24 21.39 2.36
CA ASN A 149 2.51 20.85 1.21
C ASN A 149 2.58 19.32 1.16
N VAL A 150 2.10 18.67 2.22
CA VAL A 150 2.07 17.20 2.43
C VAL A 150 0.83 16.77 3.18
N VAL A 151 0.51 15.49 3.17
CA VAL A 151 -0.40 14.91 4.18
C VAL A 151 0.46 14.44 5.35
N ALA A 152 0.27 15.04 6.53
CA ALA A 152 0.98 14.65 7.74
C ALA A 152 0.18 13.57 8.48
N MET A 153 0.86 12.48 8.85
CA MET A 153 0.27 11.40 9.64
C MET A 153 0.99 11.29 10.98
N GLN A 154 0.26 11.59 12.05
CA GLN A 154 0.70 11.33 13.42
C GLN A 154 0.37 9.90 13.82
N ILE A 155 1.36 9.20 14.38
CA ILE A 155 1.20 7.85 14.91
C ILE A 155 1.08 7.93 16.43
N TYR A 156 -0.01 7.36 16.95
CA TYR A 156 -0.22 7.13 18.37
C TYR A 156 -0.08 5.64 18.66
N ASN A 157 0.75 5.31 19.64
CA ASN A 157 0.94 3.95 20.12
C ASN A 157 0.16 3.77 21.42
N PHE A 158 -0.29 2.55 21.68
CA PHE A 158 -0.93 2.17 22.93
C PHE A 158 0.10 1.56 23.87
N ASP A 159 -0.07 1.79 25.17
CA ASP A 159 0.79 1.16 26.19
C ASP A 159 0.50 -0.33 26.34
N VAL A 160 -0.78 -0.72 26.18
CA VAL A 160 -1.26 -2.10 26.30
C VAL A 160 -2.14 -2.45 25.09
N PRO A 161 -1.55 -2.80 23.94
CA PRO A 161 -2.29 -3.03 22.70
C PRO A 161 -3.25 -4.22 22.77
N GLU A 162 -2.99 -5.21 23.62
CA GLU A 162 -3.81 -6.44 23.76
C GLU A 162 -5.22 -6.14 24.26
N LEU A 163 -5.38 -5.07 25.05
CA LEU A 163 -6.68 -4.62 25.56
C LEU A 163 -7.55 -3.97 24.46
N LEU A 164 -7.00 -3.80 23.27
CA LEU A 164 -7.65 -3.12 22.15
C LEU A 164 -7.88 -4.05 20.96
N ALA A 165 -7.68 -5.36 21.11
CA ALA A 165 -7.98 -6.34 20.09
C ALA A 165 -9.46 -6.23 19.64
N ASP A 166 -9.67 -6.20 18.33
CA ASP A 166 -10.99 -6.18 17.68
C ASP A 166 -11.91 -5.00 18.04
N VAL A 167 -11.36 -3.97 18.68
CA VAL A 167 -12.11 -2.74 19.01
C VAL A 167 -12.59 -2.01 17.75
N HIS A 168 -12.01 -2.29 16.59
CA HIS A 168 -12.56 -1.83 15.31
C HIS A 168 -13.97 -2.37 15.01
N LEU A 169 -14.39 -3.49 15.61
CA LEU A 169 -15.75 -4.03 15.47
C LEU A 169 -16.77 -3.23 16.30
N ASP A 170 -16.36 -2.74 17.46
CA ASP A 170 -17.15 -1.88 18.34
C ASP A 170 -16.29 -0.70 18.86
N PRO A 171 -16.28 0.45 18.15
CA PRO A 171 -15.40 1.57 18.47
C PRO A 171 -15.84 2.36 19.70
N THR A 172 -16.91 1.95 20.41
CA THR A 172 -17.34 2.61 21.66
C THR A 172 -16.25 2.58 22.72
N GLN A 173 -15.44 1.53 22.75
CA GLN A 173 -14.28 1.42 23.64
C GLN A 173 -13.20 2.45 23.30
N LEU A 174 -12.98 2.76 22.01
CA LEU A 174 -12.05 3.83 21.61
C LEU A 174 -12.56 5.21 22.04
N ALA A 175 -13.87 5.42 22.07
CA ALA A 175 -14.45 6.69 22.47
C ALA A 175 -14.13 7.05 23.94
N GLN A 176 -13.75 6.07 24.75
CA GLN A 176 -13.35 6.27 26.15
C GLN A 176 -11.84 6.54 26.30
N LEU A 177 -11.02 6.29 25.26
CA LEU A 177 -9.56 6.45 25.33
C LEU A 177 -9.17 7.88 25.67
N THR A 178 -8.52 8.08 26.82
CA THR A 178 -7.93 9.38 27.16
C THR A 178 -6.60 9.57 26.43
N THR A 179 -6.16 10.81 26.29
CA THR A 179 -4.85 11.14 25.71
C THR A 179 -3.69 10.53 26.48
N ASP A 180 -3.90 10.15 27.73
CA ASP A 180 -2.87 9.57 28.60
C ASP A 180 -2.67 8.06 28.34
N GLN A 181 -3.61 7.40 27.66
CA GLN A 181 -3.54 5.98 27.29
C GLN A 181 -2.89 5.73 25.93
N VAL A 182 -2.51 6.82 25.25
CA VAL A 182 -1.82 6.79 23.98
C VAL A 182 -0.63 7.73 24.02
N HIS A 183 0.48 7.32 23.42
CA HIS A 183 1.66 8.16 23.33
C HIS A 183 2.10 8.34 21.90
N THR A 184 2.48 9.56 21.56
CA THR A 184 3.19 9.86 20.32
C THR A 184 4.69 9.83 20.58
N MET A 185 5.46 9.52 19.55
CA MET A 185 6.91 9.72 19.58
C MET A 185 7.21 11.00 18.79
N LEU A 186 7.86 11.96 19.44
CA LEU A 186 8.29 13.21 18.82
C LEU A 186 9.16 12.92 17.60
N GLY A 187 8.92 13.61 16.49
CA GLY A 187 9.67 13.43 15.25
C GLY A 187 9.32 12.16 14.45
N CYS A 188 8.36 11.35 14.89
CA CYS A 188 7.91 10.15 14.17
C CYS A 188 6.67 10.40 13.29
N GLU A 189 6.36 11.66 12.98
CA GLU A 189 5.33 11.98 11.99
C GLU A 189 5.74 11.45 10.61
N VAL A 190 4.79 10.89 9.87
CA VAL A 190 4.99 10.40 8.52
C VAL A 190 4.46 11.44 7.55
N LEU A 191 5.33 11.93 6.68
CA LEU A 191 5.00 12.92 5.68
C LEU A 191 4.72 12.22 4.36
N TRP A 192 3.47 12.32 3.90
CA TRP A 192 3.01 11.68 2.68
C TRP A 192 2.99 12.65 1.52
N ARG A 193 3.54 12.20 0.39
CA ARG A 193 3.52 12.91 -0.89
C ARG A 193 2.95 12.01 -1.95
N ARG A 194 2.06 12.54 -2.80
CA ARG A 194 1.65 11.84 -4.00
C ARG A 194 2.76 11.88 -5.03
N THR A 195 3.00 10.78 -5.71
CA THR A 195 3.98 10.66 -6.79
C THR A 195 3.41 9.71 -7.83
N ALA A 196 3.07 10.22 -9.01
CA ALA A 196 2.31 9.47 -10.02
C ALA A 196 1.01 8.87 -9.42
N ASN A 197 0.77 7.57 -9.60
CA ASN A 197 -0.44 6.89 -9.13
C ASN A 197 -0.25 6.19 -7.76
N GLN A 198 0.55 6.79 -6.88
CA GLN A 198 0.82 6.27 -5.54
C GLN A 198 1.12 7.40 -4.55
N PHE A 199 0.99 7.09 -3.27
CA PHE A 199 1.46 7.95 -2.17
C PHE A 199 2.68 7.33 -1.51
N LEU A 200 3.69 8.14 -1.26
CA LEU A 200 4.91 7.75 -0.54
C LEU A 200 4.90 8.47 0.81
N GLY A 201 4.92 7.70 1.89
CA GLY A 201 4.98 8.19 3.26
C GLY A 201 6.34 7.88 3.87
N GLN A 202 6.99 8.86 4.48
CA GLN A 202 8.21 8.62 5.24
C GLN A 202 8.35 9.55 6.44
N THR A 203 8.99 9.08 7.50
CA THR A 203 9.44 9.96 8.59
C THR A 203 10.59 10.84 8.14
N GLN A 204 10.77 11.98 8.81
CA GLN A 204 12.02 12.73 8.69
C GLN A 204 13.18 11.87 9.20
N ARG A 205 14.30 11.87 8.46
CA ARG A 205 15.46 11.03 8.76
C ARG A 205 15.99 11.33 10.16
N GLN A 206 16.19 10.29 10.97
CA GLN A 206 16.72 10.37 12.35
C GLN A 206 15.85 11.17 13.34
N ALA A 207 14.66 11.63 12.95
CA ALA A 207 13.80 12.39 13.83
C ALA A 207 13.10 11.49 14.87
N CYS A 208 12.82 10.25 14.51
CA CYS A 208 12.14 9.29 15.37
C CYS A 208 13.12 8.54 16.27
N THR A 209 13.57 9.19 17.36
CA THR A 209 14.58 8.63 18.26
C THR A 209 13.94 8.07 19.52
N LYS A 210 14.20 6.79 19.85
CA LYS A 210 13.97 6.26 21.19
C LYS A 210 15.26 6.43 22.01
N MET A 211 15.20 7.24 23.08
CA MET A 211 16.21 7.18 24.14
C MET A 211 15.93 5.93 24.97
N SER A 212 16.84 4.97 24.99
CA SER A 212 16.76 3.89 25.98
C SER A 212 17.30 4.43 27.31
N THR A 213 16.59 4.21 28.41
CA THR A 213 17.01 4.63 29.76
C THR A 213 18.14 3.77 30.33
N GLU A 214 18.45 2.63 29.70
CA GLU A 214 19.40 1.63 30.21
C GLU A 214 20.68 1.50 29.36
N SER A 215 20.71 2.04 28.15
CA SER A 215 21.90 2.04 27.29
C SER A 215 22.03 3.36 26.51
N ALA A 216 23.25 3.87 26.38
CA ALA A 216 23.57 5.07 25.61
C ALA A 216 23.48 4.86 24.07
N GLU A 217 22.78 3.82 23.60
CA GLU A 217 22.59 3.56 22.19
C GLU A 217 21.36 4.32 21.65
N HIS A 218 21.59 5.27 20.75
CA HIS A 218 20.54 5.92 19.99
C HIS A 218 20.01 4.94 18.93
N THR A 219 18.79 4.46 19.11
CA THR A 219 18.07 3.76 18.03
C THR A 219 17.04 4.73 17.44
N SER A 220 17.22 5.07 16.16
CA SER A 220 16.22 5.83 15.41
C SER A 220 15.42 4.91 14.50
N ILE A 221 14.10 5.06 14.43
CA ILE A 221 13.22 4.21 13.62
C ILE A 221 12.63 5.05 12.50
N ASN A 222 13.02 4.80 11.26
CA ASN A 222 12.37 5.44 10.12
C ASN A 222 11.21 4.58 9.62
N HIS A 223 10.03 5.17 9.49
CA HIS A 223 8.89 4.50 8.89
C HIS A 223 8.82 4.83 7.40
N TYR A 224 8.58 3.82 6.56
CA TYR A 224 8.37 3.95 5.12
C TYR A 224 7.06 3.29 4.73
N PHE A 225 6.29 4.01 3.93
CA PHE A 225 5.02 3.55 3.41
C PHE A 225 4.89 3.82 1.92
N LEU A 226 4.22 2.91 1.23
CA LEU A 226 3.73 3.13 -0.12
C LEU A 226 2.26 2.73 -0.16
N LEU A 227 1.40 3.63 -0.61
CA LEU A 227 -0.04 3.38 -0.76
C LEU A 227 -0.44 3.54 -2.22
N THR A 228 -1.19 2.56 -2.71
CA THR A 228 -1.91 2.62 -3.99
C THR A 228 -3.38 2.33 -3.73
N GLU A 229 -4.21 2.34 -4.76
CA GLU A 229 -5.61 1.91 -4.66
C GLU A 229 -5.75 0.47 -4.11
N ASP A 230 -4.77 -0.41 -4.37
CA ASP A 230 -4.90 -1.85 -4.13
C ASP A 230 -3.79 -2.48 -3.27
N ALA A 231 -2.91 -1.66 -2.68
CA ALA A 231 -1.80 -2.12 -1.86
C ALA A 231 -1.35 -1.07 -0.84
N LEU A 232 -0.88 -1.56 0.30
CA LEU A 232 -0.21 -0.80 1.35
C LEU A 232 1.08 -1.52 1.70
N TRP A 233 2.22 -0.90 1.42
CA TRP A 233 3.52 -1.45 1.80
C TRP A 233 4.04 -0.73 3.04
N ILE A 234 4.57 -1.48 4.00
CA ILE A 234 5.01 -0.97 5.30
C ILE A 234 6.42 -1.49 5.58
N SER A 235 7.33 -0.61 5.98
CA SER A 235 8.66 -0.96 6.46
C SER A 235 9.07 -0.06 7.62
N ASP A 236 9.57 -0.66 8.69
CA ASP A 236 10.17 0.03 9.82
C ASP A 236 11.68 -0.24 9.81
N LEU A 237 12.48 0.78 9.54
CA LEU A 237 13.94 0.69 9.48
C LEU A 237 14.57 1.33 10.71
N ALA A 238 15.04 0.47 11.62
CA ALA A 238 15.77 0.89 12.79
C ALA A 238 17.26 1.08 12.42
N HIS A 239 17.76 2.29 12.65
CA HIS A 239 19.17 2.61 12.54
C HIS A 239 19.78 2.58 13.94
N LYS A 240 20.77 1.71 14.12
CA LYS A 240 21.71 1.76 15.23
C LYS A 240 22.98 2.45 14.76
N GLU A 241 23.58 3.26 15.63
CA GLU A 241 24.84 3.95 15.35
C GLU A 241 26.02 2.97 15.15
N THR A 242 25.90 1.76 15.71
CA THR A 242 26.75 0.61 15.37
C THR A 242 26.04 -0.22 14.30
N ASP A 243 26.68 -0.35 13.14
CA ASP A 243 26.14 -0.88 11.87
C ASP A 243 25.83 -2.41 11.90
N LYS A 244 25.12 -2.89 12.93
CA LYS A 244 24.56 -4.25 12.99
C LYS A 244 23.06 -4.17 12.67
N PRO A 245 22.61 -4.73 11.53
CA PRO A 245 21.19 -4.83 11.26
C PRO A 245 20.50 -5.63 12.37
N LEU A 246 19.34 -5.15 12.81
CA LEU A 246 18.48 -5.89 13.73
C LEU A 246 17.97 -7.15 13.02
N ALA A 247 17.76 -8.23 13.77
CA ALA A 247 17.18 -9.46 13.24
C ALA A 247 15.80 -9.15 12.60
N GLY A 248 15.59 -9.57 11.35
CA GLY A 248 14.39 -9.28 10.55
C GLY A 248 14.51 -8.11 9.57
N GLN A 249 15.69 -7.47 9.44
CA GLN A 249 15.91 -6.29 8.57
C GLN A 249 16.96 -6.49 7.46
N ALA A 250 17.42 -7.71 7.23
CA ALA A 250 18.66 -7.97 6.47
C ALA A 250 18.60 -7.55 4.98
N ASP A 251 17.44 -7.25 4.40
CA ASP A 251 17.28 -6.85 3.00
C ASP A 251 16.43 -5.57 2.76
N ARG A 252 15.88 -4.96 3.82
CA ARG A 252 15.03 -3.74 3.73
C ARG A 252 13.81 -3.90 2.80
N VAL A 253 13.34 -5.14 2.60
CA VAL A 253 12.13 -5.39 1.81
C VAL A 253 10.91 -5.05 2.68
N PRO A 254 9.94 -4.24 2.19
CA PRO A 254 8.75 -3.93 2.96
C PRO A 254 7.80 -5.14 3.03
N PHE A 255 6.94 -5.17 4.04
CA PHE A 255 5.74 -6.00 4.01
C PHE A 255 4.82 -5.48 2.90
N LYS A 256 4.58 -6.31 1.87
CA LYS A 256 3.83 -5.94 0.67
C LYS A 256 2.38 -6.36 0.82
N HIS A 257 1.61 -5.62 1.62
CA HIS A 257 0.21 -5.95 1.81
C HIS A 257 -0.64 -5.57 0.58
N ARG A 258 -1.51 -6.50 0.19
CA ARG A 258 -2.50 -6.33 -0.85
C ARG A 258 -3.85 -6.01 -0.23
N LYS A 259 -4.57 -5.04 -0.79
CA LYS A 259 -5.91 -4.70 -0.32
C LYS A 259 -6.87 -5.84 -0.65
N ALA A 260 -7.58 -6.29 0.37
CA ALA A 260 -8.44 -7.44 0.30
C ALA A 260 -9.88 -7.06 -0.03
N ARG A 261 -10.49 -7.82 -0.93
CA ARG A 261 -11.92 -7.76 -1.20
C ARG A 261 -12.62 -8.80 -0.34
N GLN A 262 -13.77 -8.41 0.20
CA GLN A 262 -14.58 -9.26 1.08
C GLN A 262 -15.63 -10.00 0.27
N PHE A 263 -15.86 -11.27 0.62
CA PHE A 263 -16.83 -12.15 -0.01
C PHE A 263 -17.72 -12.80 1.05
N GLU A 264 -19.01 -12.89 0.76
CA GLU A 264 -19.95 -13.74 1.49
C GLU A 264 -20.08 -15.06 0.73
N CYS A 265 -19.91 -16.16 1.44
CA CYS A 265 -19.94 -17.51 0.92
C CYS A 265 -21.06 -18.33 1.54
N TRP A 266 -21.49 -19.32 0.77
CA TRP A 266 -22.16 -20.50 1.30
C TRP A 266 -21.35 -21.74 0.95
N MET A 267 -21.50 -22.78 1.78
CA MET A 267 -20.80 -24.05 1.66
C MET A 267 -21.76 -25.21 1.92
N THR A 268 -21.57 -26.32 1.21
CA THR A 268 -22.11 -27.64 1.55
C THR A 268 -21.01 -28.67 1.70
N ALA A 269 -21.25 -29.65 2.56
CA ALA A 269 -20.42 -30.85 2.70
C ALA A 269 -21.31 -32.08 2.84
N THR A 270 -21.04 -33.11 2.05
CA THR A 270 -21.73 -34.41 2.15
C THR A 270 -21.20 -35.18 3.36
N GLN A 271 -22.14 -35.66 4.18
CA GLN A 271 -21.91 -36.47 5.38
C GLN A 271 -21.73 -37.95 5.01
N ARG A 272 -21.32 -38.79 5.97
CA ARG A 272 -21.07 -40.22 5.70
C ARG A 272 -22.34 -41.02 5.37
N ASP A 273 -23.49 -40.59 5.87
CA ASP A 273 -24.80 -41.17 5.60
C ASP A 273 -25.41 -40.73 4.26
N GLY A 274 -24.78 -39.77 3.57
CA GLY A 274 -25.23 -39.19 2.31
C GLY A 274 -26.00 -37.88 2.44
N ASP A 275 -26.37 -37.47 3.65
CA ASP A 275 -26.98 -36.15 3.89
C ASP A 275 -25.96 -35.04 3.68
N SER A 276 -26.40 -33.77 3.74
CA SER A 276 -25.51 -32.63 3.51
C SER A 276 -25.68 -31.56 4.58
N THR A 277 -24.56 -31.14 5.16
CA THR A 277 -24.52 -29.93 5.99
C THR A 277 -24.43 -28.72 5.07
N PHE A 278 -25.28 -27.71 5.30
CA PHE A 278 -25.26 -26.43 4.59
C PHE A 278 -25.02 -25.27 5.56
N ARG A 279 -24.18 -24.32 5.15
CA ARG A 279 -23.97 -23.03 5.85
C ARG A 279 -23.91 -21.90 4.84
N ARG A 280 -24.43 -20.74 5.23
CA ARG A 280 -24.41 -19.49 4.46
C ARG A 280 -24.05 -18.31 5.37
N GLY A 281 -23.72 -17.16 4.78
CA GLY A 281 -23.29 -15.99 5.54
C GLY A 281 -21.86 -16.10 6.07
N LEU A 282 -21.06 -17.01 5.50
CA LEU A 282 -19.66 -17.18 5.88
C LEU A 282 -18.85 -16.09 5.18
N THR A 283 -18.04 -15.31 5.89
CA THR A 283 -17.24 -14.24 5.31
C THR A 283 -15.80 -14.66 5.10
N VAL A 284 -15.21 -14.26 3.96
CA VAL A 284 -13.81 -14.52 3.64
C VAL A 284 -13.26 -13.40 2.75
N HIS A 285 -11.96 -13.15 2.80
CA HIS A 285 -11.31 -12.19 1.92
C HIS A 285 -10.40 -12.84 0.89
N ASP A 286 -10.20 -12.18 -0.25
CA ASP A 286 -9.45 -12.73 -1.38
C ASP A 286 -7.93 -12.57 -1.28
N GLN A 287 -7.37 -12.32 -0.10
CA GLN A 287 -5.92 -12.23 0.12
C GLN A 287 -5.44 -13.32 1.07
N GLY A 288 -5.95 -14.54 0.89
CA GLY A 288 -5.57 -15.70 1.69
C GLY A 288 -6.55 -16.10 2.78
N GLY A 289 -7.71 -15.45 2.88
CA GLY A 289 -8.70 -15.79 3.89
C GLY A 289 -9.16 -17.24 3.75
N MET A 290 -9.36 -17.89 4.90
CA MET A 290 -9.73 -19.29 5.01
C MET A 290 -10.96 -19.46 5.90
N ILE A 291 -11.91 -20.28 5.48
CA ILE A 291 -13.06 -20.68 6.31
C ILE A 291 -13.22 -22.19 6.32
N TRP A 292 -13.71 -22.72 7.44
CA TRP A 292 -13.94 -24.14 7.66
C TRP A 292 -15.41 -24.42 7.96
N LEU A 293 -15.96 -25.44 7.30
CA LEU A 293 -17.27 -26.00 7.56
C LEU A 293 -17.09 -27.32 8.32
N LYS A 294 -17.70 -27.41 9.50
CA LYS A 294 -17.83 -28.65 10.27
C LYS A 294 -19.21 -29.27 9.99
N THR A 295 -19.26 -30.57 9.66
CA THR A 295 -20.53 -31.28 9.42
C THR A 295 -21.32 -31.49 10.71
N GLU A 296 -22.62 -31.77 10.57
CA GLU A 296 -23.57 -31.90 11.69
C GLU A 296 -23.74 -33.32 12.25
N GLU A 297 -23.14 -34.33 11.60
CA GLU A 297 -23.15 -35.73 12.07
C GLU A 297 -22.44 -35.91 13.42
N ASP A 298 -22.76 -37.00 14.14
CA ASP A 298 -22.21 -37.32 15.47
C ASP A 298 -20.68 -37.32 15.54
N ALA A 299 -20.01 -37.69 14.44
CA ALA A 299 -18.56 -37.65 14.29
C ALA A 299 -18.15 -36.68 13.16
N PRO A 300 -18.15 -35.35 13.41
CA PRO A 300 -18.04 -34.35 12.38
C PRO A 300 -16.78 -34.44 11.53
N GLN A 301 -16.98 -34.27 10.23
CA GLN A 301 -15.94 -34.00 9.25
C GLN A 301 -15.74 -32.49 9.11
N GLN A 302 -14.59 -32.09 8.56
CA GLN A 302 -14.31 -30.69 8.24
C GLN A 302 -13.88 -30.56 6.78
N VAL A 303 -14.37 -29.51 6.13
CA VAL A 303 -13.93 -29.10 4.79
C VAL A 303 -13.67 -27.61 4.80
N GLY A 304 -12.61 -27.18 4.15
CA GLY A 304 -12.19 -25.78 4.15
C GLY A 304 -12.20 -25.17 2.76
N ILE A 305 -12.41 -23.86 2.67
CA ILE A 305 -12.13 -23.10 1.45
C ILE A 305 -11.19 -21.93 1.73
N LYS A 306 -10.25 -21.71 0.81
CA LYS A 306 -9.32 -20.55 0.80
C LYS A 306 -9.60 -19.70 -0.43
N LEU A 307 -9.60 -18.38 -0.28
CA LEU A 307 -9.75 -17.45 -1.40
C LEU A 307 -8.48 -16.62 -1.60
N ARG A 308 -7.95 -16.61 -2.82
CA ARG A 308 -6.79 -15.80 -3.20
C ARG A 308 -7.02 -15.11 -4.53
N ASN A 309 -6.65 -13.84 -4.63
CA ASN A 309 -6.58 -13.09 -5.88
C ASN A 309 -5.11 -12.97 -6.25
N VAL A 310 -4.63 -14.04 -6.88
CA VAL A 310 -3.22 -14.31 -7.12
C VAL A 310 -2.66 -13.26 -8.08
N ARG A 311 -1.57 -12.62 -7.68
CA ARG A 311 -0.76 -11.75 -8.53
C ARG A 311 0.67 -12.23 -8.55
N TRP A 312 1.08 -12.67 -9.73
CA TRP A 312 2.42 -13.22 -9.95
C TRP A 312 3.47 -12.12 -9.89
N PRO A 313 4.50 -12.24 -9.03
CA PRO A 313 5.57 -11.24 -8.93
C PRO A 313 6.61 -11.38 -10.06
N TYR A 314 6.49 -12.40 -10.92
CA TYR A 314 7.40 -12.68 -12.02
C TYR A 314 6.69 -13.40 -13.18
N GLY A 315 7.43 -13.52 -14.28
CA GLY A 315 7.01 -14.31 -15.43
C GLY A 315 5.86 -13.68 -16.22
N ARG A 316 5.12 -14.53 -16.93
CA ARG A 316 4.03 -14.14 -17.83
C ARG A 316 2.67 -14.66 -17.38
N ASN A 317 2.60 -15.20 -16.17
CA ASN A 317 1.37 -15.75 -15.61
C ASN A 317 0.37 -14.63 -15.38
N ARG A 318 -0.90 -14.91 -15.69
CA ARG A 318 -1.97 -13.92 -15.54
C ARG A 318 -2.54 -13.98 -14.12
N PRO A 319 -2.91 -12.82 -13.53
CA PRO A 319 -3.63 -12.81 -12.26
C PRO A 319 -4.93 -13.61 -12.33
N SER A 320 -5.38 -14.16 -11.22
CA SER A 320 -6.62 -14.94 -11.15
C SER A 320 -7.20 -14.93 -9.75
N LEU A 321 -8.54 -14.85 -9.66
CA LEU A 321 -9.25 -15.18 -8.42
C LEU A 321 -9.35 -16.70 -8.35
N VAL A 322 -8.90 -17.29 -7.25
CA VAL A 322 -8.81 -18.74 -7.06
C VAL A 322 -9.48 -19.14 -5.76
N LEU A 323 -10.41 -20.08 -5.86
CA LEU A 323 -11.11 -20.72 -4.75
C LEU A 323 -10.54 -22.12 -4.56
N TYR A 324 -9.82 -22.33 -3.47
CA TYR A 324 -9.21 -23.61 -3.12
C TYR A 324 -10.12 -24.39 -2.17
N ALA A 325 -10.19 -25.70 -2.35
CA ALA A 325 -10.83 -26.63 -1.42
C ALA A 325 -9.76 -27.36 -0.60
N HIS A 326 -9.93 -27.46 0.72
CA HIS A 326 -9.00 -28.10 1.64
C HIS A 326 -9.68 -29.17 2.49
N LYS A 327 -8.86 -30.12 2.94
CA LYS A 327 -9.17 -31.05 4.04
C LYS A 327 -8.22 -30.77 5.22
N PRO A 328 -8.62 -31.10 6.45
CA PRO A 328 -7.78 -30.94 7.62
C PRO A 328 -6.44 -31.69 7.49
N GLY A 329 -5.37 -31.10 7.99
CA GLY A 329 -4.04 -31.72 8.01
C GLY A 329 -3.37 -31.87 6.64
N GLN A 330 -3.86 -31.15 5.62
CA GLN A 330 -3.25 -31.14 4.29
C GLN A 330 -2.76 -29.73 3.92
N ASP A 331 -1.47 -29.61 3.62
CA ASP A 331 -0.86 -28.34 3.22
C ASP A 331 -1.34 -27.89 1.83
N LYS A 332 -1.65 -28.84 0.96
CA LYS A 332 -2.14 -28.59 -0.40
C LYS A 332 -3.65 -28.70 -0.49
N ALA A 333 -4.24 -27.83 -1.30
CA ALA A 333 -5.64 -27.92 -1.68
C ALA A 333 -5.91 -29.24 -2.42
N VAL A 334 -7.06 -29.86 -2.14
CA VAL A 334 -7.50 -31.08 -2.84
C VAL A 334 -8.03 -30.79 -4.25
N SER A 335 -8.51 -29.57 -4.48
CA SER A 335 -8.95 -29.07 -5.78
C SER A 335 -9.05 -27.54 -5.72
N TYR A 336 -9.19 -26.89 -6.87
CA TYR A 336 -9.46 -25.47 -6.94
C TYR A 336 -10.29 -25.12 -8.18
N ALA A 337 -10.94 -23.96 -8.13
CA ALA A 337 -11.56 -23.30 -9.28
C ALA A 337 -10.91 -21.91 -9.43
N TRP A 338 -10.89 -21.37 -10.65
CA TRP A 338 -10.33 -20.04 -10.91
C TRP A 338 -11.22 -19.24 -11.86
N ALA A 339 -11.13 -17.92 -11.73
CA ALA A 339 -11.87 -16.95 -12.53
C ALA A 339 -11.00 -15.71 -12.79
N ASP A 340 -11.53 -14.78 -13.58
CA ASP A 340 -10.94 -13.45 -13.76
C ASP A 340 -10.66 -12.80 -12.38
N PRO A 341 -9.51 -12.11 -12.18
CA PRO A 341 -9.20 -11.46 -10.92
C PRO A 341 -10.25 -10.45 -10.47
N SER A 342 -11.02 -9.86 -11.40
CA SER A 342 -12.12 -8.93 -11.10
C SER A 342 -13.47 -9.60 -10.84
N ALA A 343 -13.56 -10.94 -10.98
CA ALA A 343 -14.81 -11.66 -10.82
C ALA A 343 -15.49 -11.35 -9.47
N GLN A 344 -16.79 -11.05 -9.53
CA GLN A 344 -17.60 -10.76 -8.35
C GLN A 344 -18.19 -12.04 -7.72
N ARG A 345 -18.06 -13.18 -8.39
CA ARG A 345 -18.53 -14.47 -7.89
C ARG A 345 -17.64 -15.59 -8.39
N ILE A 346 -17.35 -16.56 -7.52
CA ILE A 346 -16.63 -17.78 -7.84
C ILE A 346 -17.25 -18.94 -7.08
N GLY A 347 -17.29 -20.12 -7.69
CA GLY A 347 -17.82 -21.32 -7.04
C GLY A 347 -17.11 -22.58 -7.50
N ILE A 348 -17.30 -23.64 -6.72
CA ILE A 348 -16.73 -24.96 -6.94
C ILE A 348 -17.76 -26.02 -6.55
N ASN A 349 -17.84 -27.09 -7.33
CA ASN A 349 -18.66 -28.26 -7.02
C ASN A 349 -17.82 -29.53 -7.24
N LEU A 350 -17.51 -30.22 -6.15
CA LEU A 350 -16.73 -31.47 -6.14
C LEU A 350 -17.60 -32.69 -5.85
N ARG A 351 -18.93 -32.56 -5.91
CA ARG A 351 -19.96 -33.52 -5.47
C ARG A 351 -20.00 -33.77 -3.96
N TRP A 352 -18.86 -33.97 -3.32
CA TRP A 352 -18.75 -34.15 -1.85
C TRP A 352 -18.66 -32.83 -1.08
N MET A 353 -18.36 -31.73 -1.77
CA MET A 353 -18.48 -30.37 -1.23
C MET A 353 -18.85 -29.41 -2.34
N GLN A 354 -19.55 -28.33 -1.98
CA GLN A 354 -19.78 -27.21 -2.86
C GLN A 354 -19.54 -25.91 -2.10
N ALA A 355 -19.10 -24.88 -2.81
CA ALA A 355 -19.03 -23.54 -2.26
C ALA A 355 -19.26 -22.52 -3.35
N SER A 356 -19.84 -21.38 -2.98
CA SER A 356 -19.89 -20.19 -3.84
C SER A 356 -19.67 -18.98 -2.97
N CYS A 357 -18.77 -18.11 -3.40
CA CYS A 357 -18.42 -16.85 -2.75
C CYS A 357 -18.79 -15.69 -3.67
N THR A 358 -19.45 -14.68 -3.12
CA THR A 358 -19.90 -13.48 -3.84
C THR A 358 -19.35 -12.24 -3.16
N LEU A 359 -18.78 -11.33 -3.94
CA LEU A 359 -18.19 -10.08 -3.47
C LEU A 359 -19.21 -9.28 -2.67
N THR A 360 -18.84 -8.79 -1.49
CA THR A 360 -19.70 -7.94 -0.67
C THR A 360 -19.52 -6.47 -1.04
N PRO A 361 -20.61 -5.68 -1.12
CA PRO A 361 -20.54 -4.25 -1.44
C PRO A 361 -19.73 -3.41 -0.44
N HIS A 362 -19.57 -3.88 0.79
CA HIS A 362 -18.87 -3.16 1.87
C HIS A 362 -17.35 -3.06 1.71
N SER A 363 -16.78 -3.62 0.64
CA SER A 363 -15.35 -3.59 0.36
C SER A 363 -14.88 -2.34 -0.40
N VAL A 364 -15.79 -1.41 -0.74
CA VAL A 364 -15.48 -0.19 -1.50
C VAL A 364 -15.75 1.06 -0.66
N GLY A 365 -14.73 1.50 0.10
CA GLY A 365 -14.65 2.84 0.69
C GLY A 365 -15.68 3.17 1.78
N PRO A 366 -15.53 4.32 2.47
CA PRO A 366 -16.47 4.74 3.50
C PRO A 366 -17.85 4.94 2.90
N THR A 367 -18.88 4.38 3.53
CA THR A 367 -20.26 4.87 3.38
C THR A 367 -20.26 6.36 3.65
N GLN A 368 -20.62 7.14 2.63
CA GLN A 368 -20.85 8.59 2.72
C GLN A 368 -21.81 8.93 3.85
#